data_AF-M0C0H5-F1
#
_entry.id   AF-M0C0H5-F1
#
_cell.length_a   1.000
_cell.length_b   1.000
_cell.length_c   1.000
_cell.angle_alpha   90.00
_cell.angle_beta   90.00
_cell.angle_gamma   90.00
#
_symmetry.space_group_name_H-M   'P 1'
#
loop_
_entity.id
_entity.type
_entity.pdbx_description
1 polymer ?
#
loop_
_entity_poly.entity_id
_entity_poly.type
_entity_poly.pdbx_seq_one_letter_code
_entity_poly.pdbx_strand_id
1 'polypeptide(L)' 'LTPEQKAALEAAIERGYYEEPRQQSVTEIAEDVGVSRSTFQYRLNRAEAWLAQQFAADSLGADLDVDLDLEDVEFIQ' A
#
# COMPACT_ATOMS: atom_id res chain seq x y z
N LEU A 1 -6.90 7.91 2.15
CA LEU A 1 -6.80 6.91 1.07
C LEU A 1 -7.71 7.27 -0.08
N THR A 2 -7.26 7.11 -1.32
CA THR A 2 -8.14 7.13 -2.51
C THR A 2 -8.84 5.77 -2.68
N PRO A 3 -9.94 5.69 -3.47
CA PRO A 3 -10.60 4.42 -3.79
C PRO A 3 -9.64 3.37 -4.38
N GLU A 4 -8.70 3.78 -5.24
CA GLU A 4 -7.76 2.88 -5.89
C GLU A 4 -6.69 2.35 -4.93
N GLN A 5 -6.25 3.16 -3.97
CA GLN A 5 -5.34 2.72 -2.91
C GLN A 5 -6.03 1.71 -1.99
N LYS A 6 -7.31 1.95 -1.68
CA LYS A 6 -8.11 1.04 -0.87
C LYS A 6 -8.30 -0.29 -1.59
N ALA A 7 -8.66 -0.24 -2.88
CA ALA A 7 -8.82 -1.43 -3.71
C ALA A 7 -7.51 -2.23 -3.85
N ALA A 8 -6.35 -1.57 -3.95
CA ALA A 8 -5.06 -2.26 -4.01
C ALA A 8 -4.74 -3.00 -2.70
N LEU A 9 -4.98 -2.36 -1.56
CA LEU A 9 -4.80 -2.98 -0.24
C LEU A 9 -5.79 -4.13 -0.03
N GLU A 10 -7.05 -3.96 -0.39
CA GLU A 10 -8.09 -5.01 -0.32
C GLU A 10 -7.69 -6.22 -1.17
N ALA A 11 -7.29 -6.00 -2.42
CA ALA A 11 -6.79 -7.07 -3.28
C ALA A 11 -5.55 -7.77 -2.68
N ALA A 12 -4.60 -7.03 -2.08
CA ALA A 12 -3.44 -7.63 -1.43
C ALA A 12 -3.84 -8.54 -0.25
N ILE A 13 -4.81 -8.11 0.56
CA ILE A 13 -5.35 -8.91 1.68
C ILE A 13 -6.05 -10.16 1.15
N GLU A 14 -6.99 -10.00 0.21
CA GLU A 14 -7.79 -11.11 -0.34
C GLU A 14 -6.94 -12.17 -1.05
N ARG A 15 -5.79 -11.77 -1.59
CA ARG A 15 -4.86 -12.64 -2.32
C ARG A 15 -3.72 -13.19 -1.46
N GLY A 16 -3.80 -13.01 -0.14
CA GLY A 16 -2.82 -13.57 0.80
C GLY A 16 -1.41 -13.00 0.63
N TYR A 17 -1.29 -11.74 0.20
CA TYR A 17 0.01 -11.06 0.05
C TYR A 17 0.78 -10.94 1.38
N TYR A 18 0.03 -10.77 2.47
CA TYR A 18 0.53 -10.61 3.84
C TYR A 18 0.57 -11.92 4.64
N GLU A 19 0.27 -13.07 4.02
CA GLU A 19 0.30 -14.36 4.70
C GLU A 19 1.71 -14.97 4.75
N GLU A 20 1.90 -15.93 5.67
CA GLU A 20 3.11 -16.75 5.76
C GLU A 20 2.75 -18.24 5.63
N PRO A 21 3.10 -18.92 4.50
CA PRO A 21 3.78 -18.38 3.33
C PRO A 21 2.89 -17.46 2.48
N ARG A 22 3.50 -16.48 1.78
CA ARG A 22 2.79 -15.60 0.86
C ARG A 22 2.13 -16.41 -0.25
N GLN A 23 0.83 -16.15 -0.51
CA GLN A 23 0.08 -16.86 -1.54
C GLN A 23 0.28 -16.27 -2.95
N GLN A 24 0.23 -14.94 -3.09
CA GLN A 24 0.51 -14.23 -4.35
C GLN A 24 1.44 -13.02 -4.14
N SER A 25 2.28 -12.75 -5.13
CA SER A 25 3.14 -11.59 -5.23
C SER A 25 2.41 -10.36 -5.77
N VAL A 26 2.99 -9.17 -5.55
CA VAL A 26 2.51 -7.90 -6.13
C VAL A 26 2.32 -7.99 -7.65
N THR A 27 3.23 -8.68 -8.35
CA THR A 27 3.16 -8.83 -9.80
C THR A 27 1.94 -9.63 -10.22
N GLU A 28 1.70 -10.78 -9.59
CA GLU A 28 0.55 -11.66 -9.89
C GLU A 28 -0.78 -10.94 -9.58
N ILE A 29 -0.84 -10.22 -8.46
CA ILE A 29 -2.06 -9.48 -8.09
C ILE A 29 -2.31 -8.32 -9.07
N ALA A 30 -1.26 -7.60 -9.49
CA ALA A 30 -1.38 -6.51 -10.46
C ALA A 30 -1.91 -7.00 -11.81
N GLU A 31 -1.41 -8.15 -12.29
CA GLU A 31 -1.90 -8.82 -13.49
C GLU A 31 -3.39 -9.17 -13.35
N ASP A 32 -3.76 -9.76 -12.21
CA ASP A 32 -5.14 -10.21 -12.00
C ASP A 32 -6.15 -9.07 -11.85
N VAL A 33 -5.74 -7.90 -11.34
CA VAL A 33 -6.61 -6.70 -11.26
C VAL A 33 -6.51 -5.79 -12.48
N GLY A 34 -5.70 -6.16 -13.48
CA GLY A 34 -5.63 -5.48 -14.78
C GLY A 34 -4.91 -4.14 -14.76
N VAL A 35 -3.90 -3.95 -13.91
CA VAL A 35 -3.06 -2.73 -13.91
C VAL A 35 -1.58 -3.07 -14.01
N SER A 36 -0.72 -2.09 -14.34
CA SER A 36 0.72 -2.34 -14.32
C SER A 36 1.21 -2.65 -12.90
N ARG A 37 2.23 -3.50 -12.79
CA ARG A 37 2.90 -3.79 -11.51
C ARG A 37 3.29 -2.53 -10.74
N SER A 38 3.88 -1.53 -11.43
CA SER A 38 4.30 -0.26 -10.82
C SER A 38 3.10 0.54 -10.30
N THR A 39 1.99 0.57 -11.04
CA THR A 39 0.74 1.23 -10.61
C THR A 39 0.15 0.56 -9.37
N PHE A 40 0.10 -0.77 -9.35
CA PHE A 40 -0.39 -1.52 -8.19
C PHE A 40 0.51 -1.30 -6.97
N GLN A 41 1.82 -1.46 -7.13
CA GLN A 41 2.80 -1.26 -6.07
C GLN A 41 2.72 0.15 -5.50
N TYR A 42 2.59 1.18 -6.35
CA TYR A 42 2.40 2.55 -5.90
C TYR A 42 1.17 2.63 -5.00
N ARG A 43 -0.01 2.23 -5.50
CA ARG A 43 -1.27 2.29 -4.75
C ARG A 43 -1.17 1.55 -3.41
N LEU A 44 -0.55 0.37 -3.40
CA LEU A 44 -0.34 -0.44 -2.21
C LEU A 44 0.57 0.27 -1.20
N ASN A 45 1.72 0.78 -1.62
CA ASN A 45 2.65 1.51 -0.75
C ASN A 45 1.98 2.73 -0.09
N ARG A 46 1.10 3.43 -0.81
CA ARG A 46 0.35 4.57 -0.27
C ARG A 46 -0.63 4.16 0.81
N ALA A 47 -1.32 3.04 0.58
CA ALA A 47 -2.23 2.48 1.56
C ALA A 47 -1.47 2.02 2.81
N GLU A 48 -0.35 1.34 2.64
CA GLU A 48 0.52 0.86 3.73
C GLU A 48 1.12 2.02 4.54
N ALA A 49 1.63 3.06 3.87
CA ALA A 49 2.17 4.24 4.54
C ALA A 49 1.10 4.96 5.37
N TRP A 50 -0.13 5.04 4.88
CA TRP A 50 -1.24 5.58 5.65
C TRP A 50 -1.57 4.70 6.85
N LEU A 51 -1.63 3.37 6.70
CA LEU A 51 -1.87 2.44 7.80
C LEU A 51 -0.81 2.55 8.90
N ALA A 52 0.47 2.64 8.52
CA ALA A 52 1.57 2.79 9.46
C ALA A 52 1.44 4.08 10.29
N GLN A 53 1.04 5.19 9.66
CA GLN A 53 0.79 6.46 10.36
C GLN A 53 -0.39 6.37 11.31
N GLN A 54 -1.52 5.79 10.88
CA GLN A 54 -2.67 5.60 11.78
C GLN A 54 -2.31 4.73 12.97
N PHE A 55 -1.61 3.61 12.74
CA PHE A 55 -1.16 2.75 13.82
C PHE A 55 -0.22 3.48 14.79
N ALA A 56 0.73 4.28 14.28
CA ALA A 56 1.65 5.03 15.12
C ALA A 56 0.96 6.12 15.95
N ALA A 57 0.02 6.86 15.35
CA ALA A 57 -0.79 7.85 16.06
C ALA A 57 -1.63 7.19 17.16
N ASP A 58 -2.30 6.08 16.84
CA ASP A 58 -3.22 5.41 17.76
C ASP A 58 -2.51 4.60 18.86
N SER A 59 -1.40 3.94 18.53
CA SER A 59 -0.79 2.90 19.37
C SER A 59 0.54 3.33 20.01
N LEU A 60 1.25 4.29 19.41
CA LEU A 60 2.57 4.71 19.89
C LEU A 60 2.52 6.09 20.56
N GLY A 61 1.37 6.78 20.53
CA GLY A 61 1.19 8.11 21.14
C GLY A 61 2.17 9.15 20.59
N ALA A 62 2.71 8.90 19.40
CA ALA A 62 3.64 9.80 18.77
C ALA A 62 2.82 10.84 18.00
N ASP A 63 2.93 12.11 18.41
CA ASP A 63 2.62 13.26 17.56
C ASP A 63 3.65 13.27 16.42
N LEU A 64 3.47 12.35 15.49
CA LEU A 64 4.20 12.27 14.24
C LEU A 64 3.64 13.37 13.34
N ASP A 65 4.12 14.59 13.57
CA ASP A 65 4.04 15.73 12.64
C ASP A 65 4.96 15.45 11.44
N VAL A 66 4.73 14.30 10.80
CA VAL A 66 5.54 13.82 9.70
C VAL A 66 4.84 14.29 8.44
N ASP A 67 5.29 15.44 7.97
CA ASP A 67 5.09 15.94 6.63
C ASP A 67 5.87 15.02 5.66
N LEU A 68 5.46 13.74 5.58
CA LEU A 68 5.83 12.90 4.45
C LEU A 68 5.00 13.47 3.32
N ASP A 69 5.56 14.45 2.62
CA ASP A 69 5.00 14.97 1.40
C ASP A 69 4.94 13.79 0.44
N LEU A 70 3.77 13.17 0.45
CA LEU A 70 3.50 11.91 -0.19
C LEU A 70 3.73 12.12 -1.72
N GLU A 71 3.75 13.34 -2.23
CA GLU A 71 4.08 13.65 -3.62
C GLU A 71 5.54 13.32 -4.03
N ASP A 72 6.48 13.12 -3.09
CA ASP A 72 7.92 12.99 -3.40
C ASP A 72 8.43 11.60 -3.82
N VAL A 73 7.57 10.58 -3.91
CA VAL A 73 7.95 9.35 -4.63
C VAL A 73 7.63 9.54 -6.11
N GLU A 74 8.27 10.54 -6.71
CA GLU A 74 8.33 10.69 -8.16
C GLU A 74 8.98 9.45 -8.78
N PHE A 75 8.47 9.11 -9.95
CA PHE A 75 8.82 8.00 -10.81
C PHE A 75 10.32 7.68 -10.86
N ILE A 76 10.62 6.38 -10.77
CA ILE A 76 11.61 5.77 -11.68
C ILE A 76 10.84 4.78 -12.57
N GLN A 77 11.07 4.95 -13.87
CA GLN A 77 10.34 4.47 -15.06
C GLN A 77 9.81 3.03 -15.03
#